data_AF-A0A417R6Q0-F1
#
_entry.id   AF-A0A417R6Q0-F1
#
_cell.length_a   1.000
_cell.length_b   1.000
_cell.length_c   1.000
_cell.angle_alpha   90.00
_cell.angle_beta   90.00
_cell.angle_gamma   90.00
#
_symmetry.space_group_name_H-M   'P 1'
#
loop_
_entity.id
_entity.type
_entity.pdbx_description
1 polymer ?
#
loop_
_entity_poly.entity_id
_entity_poly.type
_entity_poly.pdbx_seq_one_letter_code
_entity_poly.pdbx_strand_id
1 'polypeptide(L)'
;MDINAIIVATVVVAAVGLFIGIFLGVAGKKFAVEVDEKEVAVREALPGNNCGGCGYPGCDGLAAAIAKGEAPVNACPVGGEAVGKVIAGIMGQEVVESARMAAFVKCTGTCEKTKDNYTYTGVEDCEMMAFIPGGGAKACSYGCMGFGSCVKACPFDAIHIVNGVAVVDRDACKACGKCIAKCPHHLIELAPYEQKTFVGCSSHAKGKAVTTACELGCIGCKKCEKTCPNGAITVTDFCAHIDYDKCTNCGACKEACPRKVIL
;
A
#
# COMPACT_ATOMS: atom_id res chain seq x y z
N MET A 1 -37.06 -30.19 56.58
CA MET A 1 -35.93 -30.04 55.64
C MET A 1 -35.46 -31.43 55.28
N ASP A 2 -35.52 -31.79 54.00
CA ASP A 2 -35.18 -33.14 53.57
C ASP A 2 -33.66 -33.24 53.33
N ILE A 3 -32.95 -33.77 54.31
CA ILE A 3 -31.48 -33.77 54.34
C ILE A 3 -30.89 -34.56 53.16
N ASN A 4 -31.63 -35.57 52.68
CA ASN A 4 -31.25 -36.36 51.51
C ASN A 4 -31.30 -35.53 50.22
N ALA A 5 -32.30 -34.64 50.07
CA ALA A 5 -32.40 -33.78 48.90
C ALA A 5 -31.22 -32.79 48.81
N ILE A 6 -30.76 -32.28 49.96
CA ILE A 6 -29.61 -31.38 50.04
C ILE A 6 -28.31 -32.12 49.67
N ILE A 7 -28.14 -33.34 50.18
CA ILE A 7 -26.96 -34.18 49.88
C ILE A 7 -26.91 -34.52 48.39
N VAL A 8 -28.03 -34.96 47.81
CA VAL A 8 -28.12 -35.31 46.39
C VAL A 8 -27.82 -34.10 45.51
N ALA A 9 -28.41 -32.93 45.79
CA ALA A 9 -28.13 -31.71 45.03
C ALA A 9 -26.64 -31.32 45.10
N THR A 10 -26.03 -31.41 46.29
CA THR A 10 -24.62 -31.10 46.49
C THR A 10 -23.70 -32.03 45.70
N VAL A 11 -23.97 -33.34 45.74
CA VAL A 11 -23.20 -34.36 45.01
C VAL A 11 -23.31 -34.17 43.50
N VAL A 12 -24.51 -33.89 42.99
CA VAL A 12 -24.73 -33.68 41.55
C VAL A 12 -23.96 -32.46 41.06
N VAL A 13 -24.03 -31.33 41.77
CA VAL A 13 -23.29 -30.11 41.39
C VAL A 13 -21.77 -30.34 41.47
N ALA A 14 -21.28 -31.02 42.51
CA ALA A 14 -19.86 -31.33 42.64
C ALA A 14 -19.36 -32.26 41.52
N ALA A 15 -20.13 -33.29 41.16
CA ALA A 15 -19.77 -34.24 40.10
C ALA A 15 -19.75 -33.56 38.72
N VAL A 16 -20.74 -32.72 38.42
CA VAL A 16 -20.78 -31.96 37.17
C VAL A 16 -19.63 -30.96 37.10
N GLY A 17 -19.34 -30.25 38.19
CA GLY A 17 -18.21 -29.32 38.27
C GLY A 17 -16.86 -30.03 38.05
N LEU A 18 -16.65 -31.18 38.68
CA LEU A 18 -15.44 -31.99 38.50
C LEU A 18 -15.32 -32.48 37.06
N PHE A 19 -16.41 -32.98 36.48
CA PHE A 19 -16.43 -33.46 35.10
C PHE A 19 -16.09 -32.34 34.10
N ILE A 20 -16.74 -31.17 34.23
CA ILE A 20 -16.48 -30.02 33.36
C ILE A 20 -15.04 -29.52 33.55
N GLY A 21 -14.55 -29.45 34.80
CA GLY A 21 -13.18 -29.01 35.09
C GLY A 21 -12.13 -29.92 34.46
N ILE A 22 -12.28 -31.25 34.60
CA ILE A 22 -11.39 -32.23 33.96
C ILE A 22 -11.49 -32.12 32.44
N PHE A 23 -12.71 -32.03 31.89
CA PHE A 23 -12.93 -31.91 30.46
C PHE A 23 -12.26 -30.66 29.87
N LEU A 24 -12.44 -29.49 30.49
CA LEU A 24 -11.80 -28.24 30.07
C LEU A 24 -10.28 -28.29 30.23
N GLY A 25 -9.77 -28.91 31.31
CA GLY A 25 -8.33 -29.08 31.50
C GLY A 25 -7.69 -29.97 30.43
N VAL A 26 -8.35 -31.08 30.07
CA VAL A 26 -7.90 -31.98 29.00
C VAL A 26 -8.00 -31.30 27.64
N ALA A 27 -9.12 -30.61 27.36
CA ALA A 27 -9.29 -29.85 26.13
C ALA A 27 -8.20 -28.76 26.00
N GLY A 28 -7.94 -28.00 27.06
CA GLY A 28 -6.91 -26.96 27.08
C GLY A 28 -5.51 -27.48 26.77
N LYS A 29 -5.12 -28.65 27.29
CA LYS A 29 -3.84 -29.28 26.94
C LYS A 29 -3.81 -29.87 25.54
N LYS A 30 -4.91 -30.49 25.09
CA LYS A 30 -4.98 -31.14 23.78
C LYS A 30 -4.99 -30.13 22.62
N PHE A 31 -5.55 -28.95 22.85
CA PHE A 31 -5.62 -27.86 21.87
C PHE A 31 -4.60 -26.74 22.15
N ALA A 32 -3.64 -26.96 23.06
CA ALA A 32 -2.55 -26.02 23.27
C ALA A 32 -1.70 -25.96 21.99
N VAL A 33 -1.62 -24.78 21.40
CA VAL A 33 -0.74 -24.50 20.26
C VAL A 33 0.61 -24.07 20.84
N GLU A 34 1.69 -24.77 20.49
CA GLU A 34 3.04 -24.31 20.80
C GLU A 34 3.28 -22.99 20.06
N VAL A 35 3.45 -21.91 20.82
CA VAL A 35 3.78 -20.60 20.29
C VAL A 35 5.31 -20.49 20.27
N ASP A 36 5.88 -20.27 19.09
CA ASP A 36 7.31 -20.02 18.96
C ASP A 36 7.67 -18.74 19.71
N GLU A 37 8.59 -18.80 20.68
CA GLU A 37 9.04 -17.63 21.44
C GLU A 37 9.58 -16.53 20.52
N LYS A 38 10.17 -16.92 19.37
CA LYS A 38 10.63 -15.97 18.35
C LYS A 38 9.48 -15.26 17.68
N GLU A 39 8.36 -15.93 17.42
CA GLU A 39 7.18 -15.30 16.82
C GLU A 39 6.66 -14.18 17.72
N VAL A 40 6.58 -14.43 19.04
CA VAL A 40 6.15 -13.43 20.02
C VAL A 40 7.13 -12.25 20.05
N ALA A 41 8.43 -12.52 20.14
CA ALA A 41 9.45 -11.47 20.18
C ALA A 41 9.46 -10.62 18.90
N VAL A 42 9.34 -11.25 17.73
CA VAL A 42 9.24 -10.53 16.45
C VAL A 42 7.95 -9.71 16.39
N ARG A 43 6.84 -10.26 16.88
CA ARG A 43 5.54 -9.57 16.90
C ARG A 43 5.56 -8.31 17.76
N GLU A 44 6.26 -8.34 18.88
CA GLU A 44 6.45 -7.17 19.76
C GLU A 44 7.35 -6.11 19.13
N ALA A 45 8.34 -6.51 18.32
CA ALA A 45 9.18 -5.59 17.57
C ALA A 45 8.45 -4.91 16.39
N LEU A 46 7.38 -5.50 15.87
CA LEU A 46 6.61 -4.95 14.76
C LEU A 46 5.70 -3.78 15.19
N PRO A 47 5.44 -2.79 14.31
CA PRO A 47 4.63 -1.61 14.64
C PRO A 47 3.16 -1.88 15.05
N GLY A 48 2.62 -3.07 14.81
CA GLY A 48 1.24 -3.42 15.17
C GLY A 48 0.15 -2.79 14.29
N ASN A 49 0.50 -2.05 13.22
CA ASN A 49 -0.47 -1.36 12.36
C ASN A 49 -1.37 -2.27 11.51
N ASN A 50 -1.09 -3.57 11.42
CA ASN A 50 -1.86 -4.56 10.65
C ASN A 50 -2.24 -4.09 9.23
N CYS A 51 -1.31 -3.42 8.55
CA CYS A 51 -1.60 -2.72 7.30
C CYS A 51 -1.55 -3.61 6.04
N GLY A 52 -0.95 -4.80 6.11
CA GLY A 52 -0.78 -5.71 4.98
C GLY A 52 0.23 -5.27 3.92
N GLY A 53 0.94 -4.15 4.13
CA GLY A 53 1.90 -3.63 3.14
C GLY A 53 3.09 -4.55 2.85
N CYS A 54 3.38 -5.50 3.74
CA CYS A 54 4.40 -6.54 3.56
C CYS A 54 3.88 -7.78 2.81
N GLY A 55 2.60 -7.85 2.46
CA GLY A 55 2.00 -9.03 1.80
C GLY A 55 1.46 -10.12 2.75
N TYR A 56 1.65 -9.96 4.06
CA TYR A 56 1.16 -10.91 5.08
C TYR A 56 -0.11 -10.41 5.78
N PRO A 57 -0.95 -11.32 6.32
CA PRO A 57 -2.19 -10.97 7.02
C PRO A 57 -1.89 -10.39 8.40
N GLY A 58 -1.55 -9.10 8.43
CA GLY A 58 -1.25 -8.37 9.67
C GLY A 58 0.17 -8.59 10.20
N CYS A 59 0.43 -8.04 11.38
CA CYS A 59 1.72 -8.13 12.05
C CYS A 59 1.97 -9.53 12.60
N ASP A 60 0.94 -10.21 13.10
CA ASP A 60 1.04 -11.59 13.59
C ASP A 60 1.40 -12.56 12.46
N GLY A 61 0.74 -12.42 11.29
CA GLY A 61 1.07 -13.23 10.11
C GLY A 61 2.50 -13.00 9.60
N LEU A 62 2.98 -11.76 9.63
CA LEU A 62 4.37 -11.46 9.28
C LEU A 62 5.35 -12.05 10.31
N ALA A 63 5.06 -11.91 11.61
CA ALA A 63 5.91 -12.43 12.68
C ALA A 63 6.06 -13.95 12.59
N ALA A 64 4.95 -14.67 12.37
CA ALA A 64 4.96 -16.12 12.17
C ALA A 64 5.80 -16.53 10.96
N ALA A 65 5.68 -15.80 9.84
CA ALA A 65 6.46 -16.09 8.63
C ALA A 65 7.96 -15.81 8.83
N ILE A 66 8.32 -14.73 9.55
CA ILE A 66 9.71 -14.44 9.89
C ILE A 66 10.28 -15.53 10.82
N ALA A 67 9.55 -15.91 11.87
CA ALA A 67 9.97 -16.95 12.81
C ALA A 67 10.25 -18.29 12.12
N LYS A 68 9.41 -18.65 11.13
CA LYS A 68 9.59 -19.83 10.28
C LYS A 68 10.67 -19.70 9.20
N GLY A 69 11.23 -18.51 9.00
CA GLY A 69 12.21 -18.23 7.94
C GLY A 69 11.61 -18.12 6.53
N GLU A 70 10.29 -17.99 6.42
CA GLU A 70 9.56 -17.82 5.15
C GLU A 70 9.54 -16.35 4.67
N ALA A 71 9.81 -15.40 5.57
CA ALA A 71 9.87 -13.97 5.28
C ALA A 71 11.24 -13.38 5.71
N PRO A 72 11.78 -12.40 4.97
CA PRO A 72 13.01 -11.72 5.39
C PRO A 72 12.77 -10.83 6.62
N VAL A 73 13.79 -10.66 7.46
CA VAL A 73 13.71 -9.88 8.71
C VAL A 73 13.41 -8.39 8.52
N ASN A 74 13.67 -7.86 7.32
CA ASN A 74 13.37 -6.48 6.92
C ASN A 74 12.06 -6.34 6.12
N ALA A 75 11.20 -7.36 6.11
CA ALA A 75 9.96 -7.38 5.32
C ALA A 75 8.93 -6.31 5.70
N CYS A 76 9.03 -5.67 6.86
CA CYS A 76 8.06 -4.66 7.29
C CYS A 76 8.39 -3.28 6.69
N PRO A 77 7.65 -2.79 5.67
CA PRO A 77 7.96 -1.48 5.07
C PRO A 77 7.70 -0.31 6.02
N VAL A 78 6.75 -0.46 6.96
CA VAL A 78 6.38 0.58 7.93
C VAL A 78 7.43 0.72 9.03
N GLY A 79 7.94 -0.40 9.53
CA GLY A 79 9.00 -0.43 10.53
C GLY A 79 10.36 -0.05 9.97
N GLY A 80 10.56 -0.29 8.67
CA GLY A 80 11.80 0.03 7.96
C GLY A 80 13.02 -0.63 8.58
N GLU A 81 14.17 -0.02 8.34
CA GLU A 81 15.48 -0.54 8.77
C GLU A 81 15.60 -0.65 10.30
N ALA A 82 15.00 0.28 11.05
CA ALA A 82 15.07 0.29 12.52
C ALA A 82 14.44 -0.98 13.11
N VAL A 83 13.24 -1.34 12.65
CA VAL A 83 12.57 -2.58 13.08
C VAL A 83 13.29 -3.80 12.52
N GLY A 84 13.75 -3.75 11.27
CA GLY A 84 14.50 -4.85 10.65
C GLY A 84 15.77 -5.21 11.43
N LYS A 85 16.52 -4.23 11.96
CA LYS A 85 17.70 -4.46 12.80
C LYS A 85 17.38 -5.19 14.11
N VAL A 86 16.27 -4.81 14.76
CA VAL A 86 15.82 -5.48 15.99
C VAL A 86 15.42 -6.92 15.70
N ILE A 87 14.64 -7.14 14.65
CA ILE A 87 14.20 -8.49 14.24
C ILE A 87 15.40 -9.35 13.81
N ALA A 88 16.37 -8.79 13.09
CA ALA A 88 17.59 -9.50 12.71
C ALA A 88 18.36 -10.00 13.95
N GLY A 89 18.45 -9.18 15.01
CA GLY A 89 19.03 -9.57 16.29
C GLY A 89 18.27 -10.70 16.98
N ILE A 90 16.93 -10.68 16.95
CA ILE A 90 16.08 -11.76 17.50
C ILE A 90 16.29 -13.06 16.72
N MET A 91 16.38 -12.98 15.39
CA MET A 91 16.51 -14.13 14.50
C MET A 91 17.96 -14.64 14.37
N GLY A 92 18.95 -13.90 14.86
CA GLY A 92 20.37 -14.22 14.69
C GLY A 92 20.84 -14.11 13.23
N GLN A 93 20.20 -13.25 12.44
CA GLN A 93 20.52 -13.02 11.02
C GLN A 93 21.28 -11.71 10.82
N GLU A 94 22.04 -11.62 9.73
CA GLU A 94 22.69 -10.35 9.35
C GLU A 94 21.67 -9.29 8.94
N VAL A 95 22.00 -8.03 9.21
CA VAL A 95 21.15 -6.88 8.88
C VAL A 95 21.18 -6.67 7.37
N VAL A 96 20.05 -6.91 6.71
CA VAL A 96 19.87 -6.62 5.28
C VAL A 96 19.35 -5.19 5.13
N GLU A 97 20.16 -4.32 4.55
CA GLU A 97 19.74 -2.97 4.18
C GLU A 97 18.59 -3.03 3.17
N SER A 98 17.53 -2.26 3.42
CA SER A 98 16.40 -2.13 2.50
C SER A 98 16.29 -0.69 2.05
N ALA A 99 16.11 -0.47 0.75
CA ALA A 99 15.88 0.86 0.23
C ALA A 99 14.53 1.38 0.76
N ARG A 100 14.55 2.57 1.37
CA ARG A 100 13.31 3.26 1.78
C ARG A 100 12.46 3.49 0.54
N MET A 101 11.19 3.13 0.60
CA MET A 101 10.21 3.36 -0.46
C MET A 101 9.24 4.50 -0.06
N ALA A 102 8.65 5.15 -1.05
CA ALA A 102 7.58 6.13 -0.86
C ALA A 102 6.54 6.00 -1.98
N ALA A 103 5.28 6.32 -1.67
CA ALA A 103 4.24 6.33 -2.68
C ALA A 103 4.40 7.54 -3.63
N PHE A 104 4.07 7.35 -4.89
CA PHE A 104 4.03 8.38 -5.92
C PHE A 104 2.74 8.25 -6.73
N VAL A 105 2.16 9.39 -7.13
CA VAL A 105 0.93 9.44 -7.93
C VAL A 105 1.26 9.77 -9.39
N LYS A 106 0.92 8.86 -10.30
CA LYS A 106 1.09 8.97 -11.76
C LYS A 106 0.06 9.90 -12.40
N CYS A 107 -0.15 11.08 -11.84
CA CYS A 107 -1.00 12.10 -12.41
C CYS A 107 -0.48 13.49 -12.07
N THR A 108 -0.27 14.31 -13.09
CA THR A 108 0.11 15.74 -12.98
C THR A 108 -0.97 16.65 -13.56
N GLY A 109 -2.13 16.09 -13.93
CA GLY A 109 -3.25 16.80 -14.54
C GLY A 109 -4.09 17.57 -13.52
N THR A 110 -3.52 18.64 -12.95
CA THR A 110 -4.24 19.57 -12.07
C THR A 110 -5.49 20.14 -12.74
N CYS A 111 -6.39 20.76 -11.97
CA CYS A 111 -7.61 21.38 -12.53
C CYS A 111 -7.30 22.47 -13.57
N GLU A 112 -6.13 23.12 -13.49
CA GLU A 112 -5.71 24.11 -14.49
C GLU A 112 -5.18 23.48 -15.78
N LYS A 113 -4.71 22.24 -15.71
CA LYS A 113 -4.03 21.54 -16.82
C LYS A 113 -4.91 20.50 -17.50
N THR A 114 -6.09 20.25 -16.97
CA THR A 114 -7.06 19.30 -17.50
C THR A 114 -8.38 20.02 -17.69
N LYS A 115 -9.03 19.80 -18.82
CA LYS A 115 -10.37 20.35 -19.05
C LYS A 115 -11.39 19.60 -18.22
N ASP A 116 -12.40 20.31 -17.74
CA ASP A 116 -13.58 19.70 -17.14
C ASP A 116 -14.72 19.69 -18.16
N ASN A 117 -15.46 18.58 -18.22
CA ASN A 117 -16.61 18.42 -19.09
C ASN A 117 -17.87 19.05 -18.50
N TYR A 118 -17.96 19.12 -17.17
CA TYR A 118 -19.11 19.62 -16.42
C TYR A 118 -18.71 19.90 -14.97
N THR A 119 -19.50 20.70 -14.26
CA THR A 119 -19.36 20.88 -12.80
C THR A 119 -20.04 19.71 -12.10
N TYR A 120 -19.29 18.93 -11.34
CA TYR A 120 -19.82 17.82 -10.56
C TYR A 120 -20.22 18.31 -9.15
N THR A 121 -21.38 17.86 -8.68
CA THR A 121 -21.80 18.04 -7.28
C THR A 121 -22.42 16.72 -6.84
N GLY A 122 -21.85 16.09 -5.82
CA GLY A 122 -22.27 14.76 -5.40
C GLY A 122 -21.28 14.09 -4.46
N VAL A 123 -21.17 12.77 -4.59
CA VAL A 123 -20.37 11.94 -3.70
C VAL A 123 -18.88 12.13 -3.97
N GLU A 124 -18.14 12.50 -2.94
CA GLU A 124 -16.69 12.64 -2.98
C GLU A 124 -16.02 11.36 -2.45
N ASP A 125 -16.13 10.30 -3.24
CA ASP A 125 -15.42 9.04 -3.03
C ASP A 125 -15.00 8.41 -4.36
N CYS A 126 -13.70 8.19 -4.54
CA CYS A 126 -13.13 7.62 -5.76
C CYS A 126 -13.67 6.21 -6.04
N GLU A 127 -13.84 5.36 -5.02
CA GLU A 127 -14.30 3.97 -5.21
C GLU A 127 -15.74 3.96 -5.76
N MET A 128 -16.61 4.82 -5.23
CA MET A 128 -17.96 4.99 -5.77
C MET A 128 -17.96 5.63 -7.16
N MET A 129 -17.11 6.63 -7.38
CA MET A 129 -17.03 7.36 -8.65
C MET A 129 -16.49 6.50 -9.80
N ALA A 130 -15.73 5.43 -9.50
CA ALA A 130 -15.28 4.47 -10.51
C ALA A 130 -16.43 3.74 -11.21
N PHE A 131 -17.61 3.64 -10.57
CA PHE A 131 -18.81 3.06 -11.17
C PHE A 131 -19.61 4.06 -12.01
N ILE A 132 -19.30 5.36 -11.92
CA ILE A 132 -19.95 6.39 -12.71
C ILE A 132 -19.21 6.54 -14.04
N PRO A 133 -19.91 6.47 -15.19
CA PRO A 133 -19.30 6.68 -16.49
C PRO A 133 -18.50 8.00 -16.52
N GLY A 134 -17.19 7.90 -16.78
CA GLY A 134 -16.29 9.03 -16.86
C GLY A 134 -15.55 9.41 -15.58
N GLY A 135 -15.89 8.85 -14.41
CA GLY A 135 -15.11 9.03 -13.17
C GLY A 135 -15.09 10.47 -12.62
N GLY A 136 -16.09 11.30 -12.96
CA GLY A 136 -16.21 12.67 -12.49
C GLY A 136 -16.01 13.74 -13.57
N ALA A 137 -15.79 14.98 -13.14
CA ALA A 137 -15.83 16.18 -13.97
C ALA A 137 -14.71 16.24 -15.03
N LYS A 138 -13.53 15.68 -14.73
CA LYS A 138 -12.34 15.79 -15.58
C LYS A 138 -12.56 15.08 -16.93
N ALA A 139 -12.15 15.74 -18.01
CA ALA A 139 -12.20 15.17 -19.36
C ALA A 139 -11.28 13.95 -19.51
N CYS A 140 -10.27 13.79 -18.65
CA CYS A 140 -9.38 12.64 -18.64
C CYS A 140 -9.95 11.50 -17.79
N SER A 141 -10.41 10.42 -18.43
CA SER A 141 -10.94 9.24 -17.73
C SER A 141 -9.89 8.37 -17.04
N TYR A 142 -8.59 8.61 -17.30
CA TYR A 142 -7.49 7.85 -16.70
C TYR A 142 -6.87 8.58 -15.51
N GLY A 143 -7.15 9.87 -15.34
CA GLY A 143 -6.47 10.72 -14.37
C GLY A 143 -6.96 10.55 -12.94
N CYS A 144 -6.33 11.26 -12.01
CA CYS A 144 -6.82 11.36 -10.64
C CYS A 144 -8.15 12.11 -10.66
N MET A 145 -9.17 11.54 -10.01
CA MET A 145 -10.51 12.13 -9.95
C MET A 145 -10.62 13.24 -8.87
N GLY A 146 -9.68 13.27 -7.91
CA GLY A 146 -9.64 14.30 -6.87
C GLY A 146 -10.53 14.06 -5.65
N PHE A 147 -11.26 12.94 -5.55
CA PHE A 147 -12.22 12.69 -4.46
C PHE A 147 -11.63 12.13 -3.15
N GLY A 148 -10.32 11.89 -3.08
CA GLY A 148 -9.62 11.71 -1.80
C GLY A 148 -9.81 10.37 -1.07
N SER A 149 -10.29 9.28 -1.69
CA SER A 149 -10.33 7.97 -1.01
C SER A 149 -8.95 7.49 -0.53
N CYS A 150 -7.89 7.86 -1.25
CA CYS A 150 -6.52 7.60 -0.83
C CYS A 150 -6.08 8.42 0.41
N VAL A 151 -6.62 9.63 0.58
CA VAL A 151 -6.42 10.48 1.77
C VAL A 151 -7.08 9.84 2.97
N LYS A 152 -8.35 9.45 2.85
CA LYS A 152 -9.11 8.74 3.90
C LYS A 152 -8.45 7.42 4.31
N ALA A 153 -7.74 6.76 3.40
CA ALA A 153 -7.07 5.49 3.64
C ALA A 153 -5.70 5.61 4.33
N CYS A 154 -5.09 6.79 4.36
CA CYS A 154 -3.74 6.99 4.85
C CYS A 154 -3.73 7.22 6.38
N PRO A 155 -3.16 6.32 7.19
CA PRO A 155 -3.11 6.50 8.64
C PRO A 155 -1.95 7.41 9.10
N PHE A 156 -1.10 7.84 8.17
CA PHE A 156 0.11 8.62 8.44
C PHE A 156 0.02 10.06 7.93
N ASP A 157 -1.17 10.48 7.46
CA ASP A 157 -1.43 11.79 6.88
C ASP A 157 -0.43 12.19 5.77
N ALA A 158 0.04 11.20 5.01
CA ALA A 158 1.11 11.37 4.02
C ALA A 158 0.61 11.71 2.60
N ILE A 159 -0.69 11.91 2.39
CA ILE A 159 -1.25 12.14 1.06
C ILE A 159 -2.43 13.10 1.14
N HIS A 160 -2.46 14.10 0.26
CA HIS A 160 -3.48 15.13 0.25
C HIS A 160 -3.94 15.43 -1.18
N ILE A 161 -5.16 15.95 -1.35
CA ILE A 161 -5.61 16.45 -2.65
C ILE A 161 -5.18 17.92 -2.77
N VAL A 162 -4.33 18.19 -3.76
CA VAL A 162 -3.84 19.53 -4.09
C VAL A 162 -4.21 19.83 -5.53
N ASN A 163 -4.98 20.89 -5.76
CA ASN A 163 -5.45 21.30 -7.10
C ASN A 163 -6.10 20.14 -7.91
N GLY A 164 -6.96 19.37 -7.23
CA GLY A 164 -7.73 18.26 -7.81
C GLY A 164 -6.94 16.98 -8.09
N VAL A 165 -5.69 16.87 -7.62
CA VAL A 165 -4.85 15.68 -7.77
C VAL A 165 -4.25 15.27 -6.44
N ALA A 166 -4.11 13.97 -6.20
CA ALA A 166 -3.45 13.46 -5.00
C ALA A 166 -1.92 13.68 -5.07
N VAL A 167 -1.36 14.28 -4.03
CA VAL A 167 0.08 14.53 -3.85
C VAL A 167 0.52 13.87 -2.55
N VAL A 168 1.63 13.12 -2.61
CA VAL A 168 2.18 12.38 -1.48
C VAL A 168 3.33 13.17 -0.86
N ASP A 169 3.29 13.35 0.46
CA ASP A 169 4.44 13.72 1.27
C ASP A 169 5.32 12.47 1.48
N ARG A 170 6.50 12.47 0.86
CA ARG A 170 7.43 11.34 0.90
C ARG A 170 8.11 11.19 2.26
N ASP A 171 8.17 12.24 3.05
CA ASP A 171 8.80 12.23 4.37
C ASP A 171 7.87 11.59 5.41
N ALA A 172 6.58 11.90 5.33
CA ALA A 172 5.54 11.26 6.13
C ALA A 172 5.23 9.82 5.68
N CYS A 173 5.39 9.50 4.40
CA CYS A 173 5.04 8.21 3.83
C CYS A 173 5.85 7.04 4.46
N LYS A 174 5.13 5.99 4.88
CA LYS A 174 5.69 4.74 5.42
C LYS A 174 5.55 3.54 4.48
N ALA A 175 5.30 3.79 3.19
CA ALA A 175 5.17 2.76 2.14
C ALA A 175 4.20 1.60 2.46
N CYS A 176 3.13 1.84 3.22
CA CYS A 176 2.20 0.78 3.64
C CYS A 176 1.26 0.25 2.54
N GLY A 177 1.20 0.91 1.37
CA GLY A 177 0.39 0.48 0.23
C GLY A 177 -1.13 0.69 0.33
N LYS A 178 -1.68 1.16 1.46
CA LYS A 178 -3.14 1.37 1.63
C LYS A 178 -3.75 2.28 0.56
N CYS A 179 -3.06 3.34 0.18
CA CYS A 179 -3.51 4.26 -0.87
C CYS A 179 -3.54 3.59 -2.26
N ILE A 180 -2.65 2.65 -2.54
CA ILE A 180 -2.58 1.89 -3.79
C ILE A 180 -3.81 1.00 -3.92
N ALA A 181 -4.14 0.26 -2.84
CA ALA A 181 -5.32 -0.60 -2.80
C ALA A 181 -6.64 0.17 -2.96
N LYS A 182 -6.66 1.44 -2.53
CA LYS A 182 -7.85 2.30 -2.55
C LYS A 182 -8.00 3.16 -3.80
N CYS A 183 -7.02 3.15 -4.70
CA CYS A 183 -7.09 3.91 -5.94
C CYS A 183 -7.69 3.05 -7.07
N PRO A 184 -8.94 3.29 -7.49
CA PRO A 184 -9.58 2.47 -8.53
C PRO A 184 -8.97 2.67 -9.92
N HIS A 185 -8.26 3.79 -10.15
CA HIS A 185 -7.52 4.05 -11.39
C HIS A 185 -6.06 3.56 -11.32
N HIS A 186 -5.64 2.91 -10.22
CA HIS A 186 -4.29 2.37 -10.04
C HIS A 186 -3.15 3.37 -10.33
N LEU A 187 -3.37 4.63 -9.95
CA LEU A 187 -2.43 5.73 -10.22
C LEU A 187 -1.27 5.79 -9.24
N ILE A 188 -1.38 5.11 -8.11
CA ILE A 188 -0.41 5.22 -7.01
C ILE A 188 0.48 4.00 -7.04
N GLU A 189 1.79 4.19 -6.98
CA GLU A 189 2.78 3.12 -6.89
C GLU A 189 3.86 3.45 -5.87
N LEU A 190 4.59 2.44 -5.39
CA LEU A 190 5.78 2.65 -4.57
C LEU A 190 6.99 2.82 -5.46
N ALA A 191 7.82 3.80 -5.13
CA ALA A 191 9.11 4.01 -5.76
C ALA A 191 10.19 4.25 -4.69
N PRO A 192 11.48 3.98 -5.00
CA PRO A 192 12.57 4.27 -4.09
C PRO A 192 12.57 5.74 -3.66
N TYR A 193 12.87 6.01 -2.38
CA TYR A 193 12.87 7.36 -1.82
C TYR A 193 13.89 8.28 -2.52
N GLU A 194 15.03 7.73 -2.94
CA GLU A 194 16.05 8.46 -3.70
C GLU A 194 15.65 8.73 -5.16
N GLN A 195 14.61 8.06 -5.66
CA GLN A 195 14.13 8.30 -7.02
C GLN A 195 13.62 9.74 -7.13
N LYS A 196 14.07 10.43 -8.17
CA LYS A 196 13.68 11.82 -8.49
C LYS A 196 12.94 11.93 -9.81
N THR A 197 13.18 10.97 -10.72
CA THR A 197 12.59 10.98 -12.05
C THR A 197 11.36 10.07 -12.13
N PHE A 198 10.19 10.64 -12.46
CA PHE A 198 8.92 9.91 -12.48
C PHE A 198 8.07 10.24 -13.70
N VAL A 199 7.21 9.30 -14.13
CA VAL A 199 6.20 9.60 -15.16
C VAL A 199 4.90 10.02 -14.49
N GLY A 200 4.55 11.30 -14.60
CA GLY A 200 3.36 11.90 -14.01
C GLY A 200 2.06 11.68 -14.81
N CYS A 201 1.90 10.53 -15.48
CA CYS A 201 0.70 10.21 -16.26
C CYS A 201 0.52 8.69 -16.35
N SER A 202 -0.74 8.25 -16.44
CA SER A 202 -1.13 6.84 -16.65
C SER A 202 -2.20 6.69 -17.74
N SER A 203 -2.26 7.64 -18.69
CA SER A 203 -3.27 7.58 -19.75
C SER A 203 -2.85 6.63 -20.86
N HIS A 204 -3.77 5.74 -21.21
CA HIS A 204 -3.64 4.80 -22.34
C HIS A 204 -4.31 5.31 -23.63
N ALA A 205 -4.79 6.56 -23.60
CA ALA A 205 -5.45 7.15 -24.77
C ALA A 205 -4.42 7.56 -25.84
N LYS A 206 -4.85 7.55 -27.10
CA LYS A 206 -4.03 8.05 -28.22
C LYS A 206 -3.74 9.54 -28.03
N GLY A 207 -2.56 9.99 -28.48
CA GLY A 207 -2.06 11.35 -28.25
C GLY A 207 -3.07 12.47 -28.52
N LYS A 208 -3.86 12.42 -29.61
CA LYS A 208 -4.89 13.44 -29.90
C LYS A 208 -5.97 13.53 -28.81
N ALA A 209 -6.42 12.39 -28.29
CA ALA A 209 -7.40 12.35 -27.21
C ALA A 209 -6.80 12.90 -25.91
N VAL A 210 -5.56 12.52 -25.60
CA VAL A 210 -4.83 13.05 -24.43
C VAL A 210 -4.68 14.55 -24.52
N THR A 211 -4.22 15.11 -25.65
CA THR A 211 -4.04 16.57 -25.80
C THR A 211 -5.36 17.33 -25.80
N THR A 212 -6.47 16.68 -26.16
CA THR A 212 -7.79 17.30 -26.08
C THR A 212 -8.23 17.46 -24.63
N ALA A 213 -7.92 16.48 -23.78
CA ALA A 213 -8.31 16.43 -22.37
C ALA A 213 -7.31 17.12 -21.43
N CYS A 214 -6.00 16.98 -21.66
CA CYS A 214 -4.94 17.39 -20.74
C CYS A 214 -3.71 17.99 -21.44
N GLU A 215 -3.23 19.12 -20.92
CA GLU A 215 -2.05 19.83 -21.42
C GLU A 215 -0.73 19.12 -21.13
N LEU A 216 -0.66 18.28 -20.09
CA LEU A 216 0.58 17.64 -19.64
C LEU A 216 0.63 16.14 -19.93
N GLY A 217 -0.46 15.53 -20.39
CA GLY A 217 -0.55 14.08 -20.54
C GLY A 217 0.47 13.48 -21.51
N CYS A 218 0.90 12.24 -21.24
CA CYS A 218 1.79 11.48 -22.12
C CYS A 218 1.08 11.18 -23.44
N ILE A 219 1.77 11.39 -24.56
CA ILE A 219 1.24 11.15 -25.91
C ILE A 219 1.87 9.92 -26.60
N GLY A 220 2.68 9.14 -25.87
CA GLY A 220 3.30 7.93 -26.41
C GLY A 220 4.34 8.16 -27.52
N CYS A 221 4.99 9.33 -27.59
CA CYS A 221 5.88 9.69 -28.72
C CYS A 221 7.25 8.97 -28.76
N LYS A 222 7.57 8.15 -27.75
CA LYS A 222 8.84 7.39 -27.61
C LYS A 222 10.14 8.19 -27.59
N LYS A 223 10.11 9.51 -27.46
CA LYS A 223 11.33 10.33 -27.34
C LYS A 223 12.14 9.98 -26.09
N CYS A 224 11.48 9.87 -24.94
CA CYS A 224 12.12 9.50 -23.67
C CYS A 224 12.80 8.12 -23.72
N GLU A 225 12.18 7.14 -24.37
CA GLU A 225 12.73 5.79 -24.57
C GLU A 225 14.00 5.83 -25.43
N LYS A 226 13.99 6.59 -26.54
CA LYS A 226 15.17 6.74 -27.41
C LYS A 226 16.32 7.53 -26.78
N THR A 227 16.00 8.51 -25.93
CA THR A 227 17.01 9.36 -25.27
C THR A 227 17.64 8.70 -24.04
N CYS A 228 17.01 7.68 -23.46
CA CYS A 228 17.51 7.09 -22.22
C CYS A 228 18.83 6.31 -22.45
N PRO A 229 19.95 6.72 -21.84
CA PRO A 229 21.25 6.06 -22.06
C PRO A 229 21.29 4.63 -21.48
N ASN A 230 20.48 4.35 -20.46
CA ASN A 230 20.48 3.06 -19.76
C ASN A 230 19.33 2.14 -20.20
N GLY A 231 18.48 2.57 -21.15
CA GLY A 231 17.29 1.82 -21.53
C GLY A 231 16.28 1.63 -20.39
N ALA A 232 16.26 2.53 -19.41
CA ALA A 232 15.38 2.45 -18.23
C ALA A 232 13.93 2.85 -18.51
N ILE A 233 13.60 3.35 -19.71
CA ILE A 233 12.26 3.84 -20.05
C ILE A 233 11.70 3.04 -21.21
N THR A 234 10.46 2.58 -21.07
CA THR A 234 9.74 1.89 -22.13
C THR A 234 8.38 2.56 -22.34
N VAL A 235 7.97 2.72 -23.59
CA VAL A 235 6.64 3.23 -23.93
C VAL A 235 5.76 2.09 -24.42
N THR A 236 4.79 1.71 -23.58
CA THR A 236 3.79 0.68 -23.85
C THR A 236 2.40 1.25 -23.69
N ASP A 237 1.47 0.82 -24.55
CA ASP A 237 0.07 1.25 -24.51
C ASP A 237 -0.10 2.78 -24.39
N PHE A 238 0.61 3.52 -25.25
CA PHE A 238 0.63 4.99 -25.33
C PHE A 238 1.11 5.74 -24.07
N CYS A 239 1.57 5.04 -23.03
CA CYS A 239 2.14 5.61 -21.81
C CYS A 239 3.61 5.22 -21.62
N ALA A 240 4.38 6.08 -20.94
CA ALA A 240 5.78 5.79 -20.61
C ALA A 240 5.86 5.15 -19.21
N HIS A 241 6.78 4.20 -19.04
CA HIS A 241 7.07 3.51 -17.79
C HIS A 241 8.58 3.55 -17.53
N ILE A 242 8.97 3.79 -16.29
CA ILE A 242 10.38 3.82 -15.87
C ILE A 242 10.64 2.59 -15.01
N ASP A 243 11.68 1.85 -15.38
CA ASP A 243 12.29 0.82 -14.56
C ASP A 243 13.26 1.50 -13.58
N TYR A 244 12.88 1.53 -12.30
CA TYR A 244 13.64 2.23 -11.26
C TYR A 244 15.00 1.56 -10.98
N ASP A 245 15.16 0.26 -11.27
CA ASP A 245 16.41 -0.45 -11.03
C ASP A 245 17.50 -0.06 -12.06
N LYS A 246 17.09 0.40 -13.24
CA LYS A 246 18.00 0.86 -14.31
C LYS A 246 18.16 2.38 -14.35
N CYS A 247 17.29 3.11 -13.64
CA CYS A 247 17.25 4.56 -13.72
C CYS A 247 18.36 5.18 -12.86
N THR A 248 19.25 5.99 -13.48
CA THR A 248 20.30 6.73 -12.76
C THR A 248 19.89 8.15 -12.37
N ASN A 249 18.63 8.52 -12.53
CA ASN A 249 18.13 9.88 -12.26
C ASN A 249 18.87 11.01 -13.02
N CYS A 250 19.42 10.70 -14.21
CA CYS A 250 20.18 11.66 -15.03
C CYS A 250 19.34 12.80 -15.65
N GLY A 251 18.00 12.69 -15.66
CA GLY A 251 17.11 13.74 -16.16
C GLY A 251 17.00 13.89 -17.68
N ALA A 252 17.77 13.16 -18.49
CA ALA A 252 17.75 13.29 -19.96
C ALA A 252 16.36 13.06 -20.58
N CYS A 253 15.57 12.16 -20.01
CA CYS A 253 14.20 11.88 -20.45
C CYS A 253 13.23 13.03 -20.13
N LYS A 254 13.43 13.75 -19.02
CA LYS A 254 12.65 14.91 -18.63
C LYS A 254 12.84 16.06 -19.62
N GLU A 255 14.08 16.33 -19.99
CA GLU A 255 14.42 17.36 -20.98
C GLU A 255 13.89 17.03 -22.37
N ALA A 256 13.97 15.77 -22.79
CA ALA A 256 13.49 15.32 -24.08
C ALA A 256 11.95 15.30 -24.21
N CYS A 257 11.22 15.35 -23.10
CA CYS A 257 9.77 15.19 -23.11
C CYS A 257 9.05 16.48 -23.54
N PRO A 258 8.39 16.51 -24.72
CA PRO A 258 7.74 17.72 -25.23
C PRO A 258 6.51 18.13 -24.41
N ARG A 259 5.96 17.21 -23.60
CA ARG A 259 4.80 17.45 -22.73
C ARG A 259 5.17 17.78 -21.29
N LYS A 260 6.46 17.66 -20.94
CA LYS A 260 6.95 17.85 -19.55
C LYS A 260 6.21 17.00 -18.52
N VAL A 261 5.79 15.80 -18.94
CA VAL A 261 5.06 14.84 -18.08
C VAL A 261 5.99 14.07 -17.14
N ILE A 262 7.28 14.05 -17.46
CA ILE A 262 8.31 13.40 -16.64
C ILE A 262 8.82 14.44 -15.64
N LEU A 263 8.70 14.14 -14.35
CA LEU A 263 9.11 15.01 -13.24
C LEU A 263 10.56 14.80 -12.86
#